data_AF-A0A3S4FI19-F1
#
_entry.id   AF-A0A3S4FI19-F1
#
_cell.length_a   1.000
_cell.length_b   1.000
_cell.length_c   1.000
_cell.angle_alpha   90.00
_cell.angle_beta   90.00
_cell.angle_gamma   90.00
#
_symmetry.space_group_name_H-M   'P 1'
#
loop_
_entity.id
_entity.type
_entity.pdbx_description
1 polymer ?
#
loop_
_entity_poly.entity_id
_entity_poly.type
_entity_poly.pdbx_seq_one_letter_code
_entity_poly.pdbx_strand_id
1 'polypeptide(L)'
;MTGWKVGYCVAPPALSAEVRKVHQYLTFSVNTPAQLALADMLRADPQHWQQLSAFYRAKRDRFVQALSHSRLEILPCEGTYFLLADYSAISDLDDVAFCRWLTEHAGVAAIPLSVFCADPFPHKLIRLCFAKQDATLDAAAERLCRL
;
A
#
# COMPACT_ATOMS: atom_id res chain seq x y z
N MET A 1 -10.74 2.53 6.13
CA MET A 1 -10.91 2.96 7.54
C MET A 1 -9.62 2.72 8.34
N THR A 2 -8.47 3.27 7.93
CA THR A 2 -7.18 3.03 8.62
C THR A 2 -7.06 3.75 9.96
N GLY A 3 -7.80 4.84 10.16
CA GLY A 3 -7.83 5.62 11.40
C GLY A 3 -8.55 4.95 12.57
N TRP A 4 -9.26 3.83 12.34
CA TRP A 4 -9.98 3.12 13.41
C TRP A 4 -9.05 2.34 14.35
N LYS A 5 -7.82 2.04 13.91
CA LYS A 5 -6.72 1.48 14.73
C LYS A 5 -7.13 0.27 15.59
N VAL A 6 -7.80 -0.71 14.99
CA VAL A 6 -8.06 -2.02 15.60
C VAL A 6 -7.32 -3.10 14.82
N GLY A 7 -6.60 -3.96 15.53
CA GLY A 7 -5.90 -5.13 14.98
C GLY A 7 -5.83 -6.23 16.04
N TYR A 8 -5.40 -7.43 15.63
CA TYR A 8 -5.23 -8.58 16.53
C TYR A 8 -4.05 -9.44 16.09
N CYS A 9 -3.61 -10.33 16.97
CA CYS A 9 -2.61 -11.36 16.67
C CYS A 9 -3.15 -12.73 17.11
N VAL A 10 -2.74 -13.79 16.40
CA VAL A 10 -3.04 -15.18 16.74
C VAL A 10 -1.73 -15.87 17.11
N ALA A 11 -1.69 -16.52 18.27
CA ALA A 11 -0.50 -17.21 18.76
C ALA A 11 -0.89 -18.39 19.67
N PRO A 12 -0.01 -19.40 19.84
CA PRO A 12 -0.17 -20.43 20.85
C PRO A 12 -0.39 -19.84 22.26
N PRO A 13 -1.05 -20.58 23.18
CA PRO A 13 -1.39 -20.07 24.50
C PRO A 13 -0.22 -19.46 25.27
N ALA A 14 0.95 -20.13 25.25
CA ALA A 14 2.15 -19.65 25.94
C ALA A 14 2.64 -18.29 25.39
N LEU A 15 2.63 -18.11 24.06
CA LEU A 15 3.05 -16.85 23.44
C LEU A 15 1.99 -15.74 23.61
N SER A 16 0.69 -16.10 23.49
CA SER A 16 -0.39 -15.13 23.68
C SER A 16 -0.43 -14.58 25.10
N ALA A 17 -0.08 -15.39 26.11
CA ALA A 17 0.03 -14.94 27.50
C ALA A 17 1.08 -13.82 27.64
N GLU A 18 2.27 -13.98 27.05
CA GLU A 18 3.33 -12.96 27.10
C GLU A 18 2.94 -11.68 26.33
N VAL A 19 2.32 -11.82 25.15
CA VAL A 19 1.84 -10.66 24.38
C VAL A 19 0.78 -9.87 25.18
N ARG A 20 -0.14 -10.56 25.87
CA ARG A 20 -1.19 -9.92 26.67
C ARG A 20 -0.63 -9.15 27.87
N LYS A 21 0.40 -9.67 28.54
CA LYS A 21 1.10 -8.95 29.63
C LYS A 21 1.64 -7.61 29.13
N VAL A 22 2.28 -7.60 27.96
CA VAL A 22 2.77 -6.35 27.35
C VAL A 22 1.60 -5.44 26.96
N HIS A 23 0.61 -5.94 26.22
CA HIS A 23 -0.54 -5.16 25.77
C HIS A 23 -1.31 -4.48 26.92
N GLN A 24 -1.45 -5.18 28.05
CA GLN A 24 -2.09 -4.67 29.27
C GLN A 24 -1.45 -3.35 29.76
N TYR A 25 -0.14 -3.18 29.60
CA TYR A 25 0.57 -1.97 30.00
C TYR A 25 0.82 -0.98 28.86
N LEU A 26 0.72 -1.41 27.61
CA LEU A 26 0.82 -0.51 26.45
C LEU A 26 -0.43 0.37 26.30
N THR A 27 -1.61 -0.26 26.35
CA THR A 27 -2.88 0.44 26.11
C THR A 27 -4.03 -0.06 26.98
N PHE A 28 -3.83 -1.14 27.74
CA PHE A 28 -4.82 -1.84 28.58
C PHE A 28 -5.98 -2.47 27.79
N SER A 29 -6.72 -1.66 27.04
CA SER A 29 -7.83 -2.09 26.20
C SER A 29 -7.90 -1.27 24.90
N VAL A 30 -8.65 -1.77 23.93
CA VAL A 30 -8.90 -1.13 22.63
C VAL A 30 -10.32 -0.56 22.62
N ASN A 31 -10.56 0.45 21.77
CA ASN A 31 -11.86 1.11 21.59
C ASN A 31 -13.05 0.11 21.57
N THR A 32 -13.86 0.14 22.64
CA THR A 32 -14.96 -0.81 22.86
C THR A 32 -16.02 -0.78 21.77
N PRO A 33 -16.62 0.37 21.37
CA PRO A 33 -17.63 0.38 20.33
C PRO A 33 -17.08 -0.08 18.96
N ALA A 34 -15.81 0.21 18.64
CA ALA A 34 -15.19 -0.27 17.41
C ALA A 34 -15.03 -1.80 17.40
N GLN A 35 -14.68 -2.41 18.54
CA GLN A 35 -14.62 -3.88 18.66
C GLN A 35 -15.99 -4.53 18.45
N LEU A 36 -17.05 -3.96 19.00
CA LEU A 36 -18.42 -4.44 18.80
C LEU A 36 -18.86 -4.32 17.34
N ALA A 37 -18.62 -3.17 16.71
CA ALA A 37 -18.94 -2.95 15.30
C ALA A 37 -18.19 -3.93 14.36
N LEU A 38 -16.91 -4.21 14.66
CA LEU A 38 -16.13 -5.19 13.89
C LEU A 38 -16.62 -6.62 14.11
N ALA A 39 -17.02 -6.97 15.34
CA ALA A 39 -17.64 -8.27 15.62
C ALA A 39 -18.97 -8.45 14.87
N ASP A 40 -19.77 -7.39 14.75
CA ASP A 40 -21.00 -7.40 13.94
C ASP A 40 -20.68 -7.56 12.45
N MET A 41 -19.74 -6.78 11.92
CA MET A 41 -19.33 -6.86 10.51
C MET A 41 -18.85 -8.27 10.13
N LEU A 42 -17.97 -8.88 10.94
CA LEU A 42 -17.45 -10.22 10.68
C LEU A 42 -18.54 -11.31 10.65
N ARG A 43 -19.62 -11.13 11.41
CA ARG A 43 -20.76 -12.06 11.46
C ARG A 43 -21.78 -11.80 10.37
N ALA A 44 -22.06 -10.53 10.08
CA ALA A 44 -23.05 -10.12 9.11
C ALA A 44 -22.57 -10.35 7.66
N ASP A 45 -21.27 -10.16 7.39
CA ASP A 45 -20.68 -10.37 6.07
C ASP A 45 -19.34 -11.11 6.14
N PRO A 46 -19.35 -12.43 6.44
CA PRO A 46 -18.14 -13.24 6.55
C PRO A 46 -17.39 -13.42 5.22
N GLN A 47 -18.02 -13.08 4.08
CA GLN A 47 -17.45 -13.23 2.75
C GLN A 47 -16.81 -11.95 2.21
N HIS A 48 -17.05 -10.79 2.85
CA HIS A 48 -16.49 -9.49 2.43
C HIS A 48 -15.00 -9.54 2.06
N TRP A 49 -14.18 -10.18 2.90
CA TRP A 49 -12.73 -10.25 2.68
C TRP A 49 -12.34 -11.06 1.42
N GLN A 50 -13.16 -12.04 1.02
CA GLN A 50 -12.91 -12.86 -0.17
C GLN A 50 -13.03 -12.03 -1.45
N GLN A 51 -13.85 -10.98 -1.42
CA GLN A 51 -14.05 -10.05 -2.53
C GLN A 51 -12.86 -9.08 -2.72
N LEU A 52 -12.00 -8.91 -1.71
CA LEU A 52 -10.89 -7.95 -1.75
C LEU A 52 -9.87 -8.25 -2.85
N SER A 53 -9.61 -9.53 -3.14
CA SER A 53 -8.64 -9.89 -4.17
C SER A 53 -9.10 -9.42 -5.56
N ALA A 54 -10.36 -9.66 -5.91
CA ALA A 54 -10.94 -9.23 -7.19
C ALA A 54 -11.05 -7.71 -7.25
N PHE A 55 -11.49 -7.08 -6.16
CA PHE A 55 -11.61 -5.63 -6.06
C PHE A 55 -10.27 -4.90 -6.31
N TYR A 56 -9.20 -5.31 -5.62
CA TYR A 56 -7.90 -4.68 -5.78
C TYR A 56 -7.19 -5.10 -7.07
N ARG A 57 -7.42 -6.33 -7.55
CA ARG A 57 -6.93 -6.77 -8.87
C ARG A 57 -7.47 -5.88 -9.99
N ALA A 58 -8.77 -5.58 -9.99
CA ALA A 58 -9.36 -4.69 -11.00
C ALA A 58 -8.72 -3.30 -10.99
N LYS A 59 -8.45 -2.73 -9.80
CA LYS A 59 -7.75 -1.44 -9.66
C LYS A 59 -6.29 -1.50 -10.12
N ARG A 60 -5.58 -2.56 -9.73
CA ARG A 60 -4.20 -2.81 -10.15
C ARG A 60 -4.13 -2.90 -11.68
N ASP A 61 -4.94 -3.77 -12.28
CA ASP A 61 -4.90 -4.04 -13.71
C ASP A 61 -5.30 -2.80 -14.52
N ARG A 62 -6.29 -2.03 -14.06
CA ARG A 62 -6.61 -0.71 -14.63
C ARG A 62 -5.39 0.21 -14.63
N PHE A 63 -4.71 0.34 -13.49
CA PHE A 63 -3.59 1.25 -13.36
C PHE A 63 -2.38 0.80 -14.19
N VAL A 64 -2.07 -0.50 -14.19
CA VAL A 64 -1.00 -1.09 -15.01
C VAL A 64 -1.31 -0.90 -16.50
N GLN A 65 -2.54 -1.16 -16.93
CA GLN A 65 -2.95 -0.94 -18.32
C GLN A 65 -2.85 0.54 -18.70
N ALA A 66 -3.28 1.45 -17.83
CA ALA A 66 -3.17 2.88 -18.09
C ALA A 66 -1.71 3.37 -18.17
N LEU A 67 -0.77 2.67 -17.51
CA LEU A 67 0.66 2.94 -17.56
C LEU A 67 1.39 2.24 -18.71
N SER A 68 0.72 1.45 -19.55
CA SER A 68 1.39 0.64 -20.59
C SER A 68 2.15 1.45 -21.64
N HIS A 69 1.82 2.74 -21.77
CA HIS A 69 2.49 3.69 -22.67
C HIS A 69 3.52 4.57 -21.97
N SER A 70 3.68 4.44 -20.65
CA SER A 70 4.73 5.11 -19.90
C SER A 70 6.08 4.45 -20.16
N ARG A 71 7.16 5.21 -19.95
CA ARG A 71 8.53 4.68 -19.91
C ARG A 71 8.87 4.01 -18.58
N LEU A 72 7.95 4.00 -17.61
CA LEU A 72 8.08 3.23 -16.38
C LEU A 72 7.93 1.73 -16.68
N GLU A 73 8.85 0.92 -16.15
CA GLU A 73 8.69 -0.53 -16.17
C GLU A 73 7.98 -0.96 -14.88
N ILE A 74 6.87 -1.69 -15.02
CA ILE A 74 6.07 -2.13 -13.88
C ILE A 74 6.44 -3.56 -13.50
N LEU A 75 6.83 -3.75 -12.24
CA LEU A 75 7.19 -5.07 -11.72
C LEU A 75 5.93 -5.88 -11.40
N PRO A 76 5.98 -7.23 -11.47
CA PRO A 76 4.86 -8.10 -11.09
C PRO A 76 4.37 -7.80 -9.66
N CYS A 77 3.06 -7.59 -9.51
CA CYS A 77 2.41 -7.31 -8.23
C CYS A 77 1.53 -8.48 -7.82
N GLU A 78 2.00 -9.27 -6.85
CA GLU A 78 1.34 -10.52 -6.41
C GLU A 78 0.34 -10.30 -5.27
N GLY A 79 0.46 -9.19 -4.54
CA GLY A 79 -0.38 -8.88 -3.39
C GLY A 79 -0.17 -7.47 -2.87
N THR A 80 -0.88 -7.16 -1.77
CA THR A 80 -1.07 -5.79 -1.25
C THR A 80 -1.80 -4.88 -2.24
N TYR A 81 -1.89 -3.59 -1.91
CA TYR A 81 -2.39 -2.54 -2.81
C TYR A 81 -1.28 -1.57 -3.24
N PHE A 82 -0.04 -2.07 -3.30
CA PHE A 82 1.14 -1.35 -3.75
C PHE A 82 1.70 -1.93 -5.04
N LEU A 83 2.26 -1.06 -5.87
CA LEU A 83 2.91 -1.38 -7.13
C LEU A 83 4.34 -0.83 -7.12
N LEU A 84 5.30 -1.63 -7.59
CA LEU A 84 6.66 -1.16 -7.81
C LEU A 84 6.82 -0.77 -9.28
N ALA A 85 7.42 0.39 -9.51
CA ALA A 85 7.75 0.89 -10.83
C ALA A 85 9.24 1.24 -10.89
N ASP A 86 9.92 0.75 -11.91
CA ASP A 86 11.29 1.09 -12.25
C ASP A 86 11.29 2.30 -13.18
N TYR A 87 12.12 3.29 -12.84
CA TYR A 87 12.24 4.55 -13.59
C TYR A 87 13.59 4.70 -14.30
N SER A 88 14.36 3.62 -14.46
CA SER A 88 15.70 3.61 -15.06
C SER A 88 15.73 4.22 -16.47
N ALA A 89 14.65 4.08 -17.24
CA ALA A 89 14.52 4.64 -18.58
C ALA A 89 14.17 6.15 -18.61
N ILE A 90 13.94 6.77 -17.45
CA ILE A 90 13.43 8.15 -17.31
C ILE A 90 14.49 9.08 -16.70
N SER A 91 15.22 8.63 -15.68
CA SER A 91 16.11 9.52 -14.91
C SER A 91 17.31 8.77 -14.30
N ASP A 92 18.40 9.51 -14.07
CA ASP A 92 19.59 9.07 -13.34
C ASP A 92 19.63 9.47 -11.87
N LEU A 93 18.59 10.15 -11.39
CA LEU A 93 18.44 10.50 -9.98
C LEU A 93 18.30 9.24 -9.10
N ASP A 94 18.79 9.32 -7.86
CA ASP A 94 18.39 8.38 -6.81
C ASP A 94 16.88 8.48 -6.54
N ASP A 95 16.31 7.47 -5.89
CA ASP A 95 14.85 7.32 -5.80
C ASP A 95 14.20 8.40 -4.92
N VAL A 96 14.92 8.92 -3.92
CA VAL A 96 14.47 10.02 -3.05
C VAL A 96 14.39 11.31 -3.85
N ALA A 97 15.45 11.66 -4.58
CA ALA A 97 15.48 12.83 -5.45
C ALA A 97 14.46 12.70 -6.59
N PHE A 98 14.32 11.51 -7.18
CA PHE A 98 13.34 11.24 -8.21
C PHE A 98 11.90 11.40 -7.71
N CYS A 99 11.55 10.89 -6.53
CA CYS A 99 10.20 11.05 -5.97
C CYS A 99 9.84 12.52 -5.69
N ARG A 100 10.82 13.32 -5.23
CA ARG A 100 10.65 14.77 -5.07
C ARG A 100 10.41 15.43 -6.42
N TRP A 101 11.29 15.17 -7.39
CA TRP A 101 11.18 15.70 -8.74
C TRP A 101 9.84 15.33 -9.39
N LEU A 102 9.42 14.07 -9.29
CA LEU A 102 8.17 13.55 -9.82
C LEU A 102 6.96 14.27 -9.21
N THR A 103 6.99 14.54 -7.91
CA THR A 103 5.93 15.27 -7.22
C THR A 103 5.85 16.72 -7.70
N GLU A 104 7.00 17.39 -7.82
CA GLU A 104 7.09 18.80 -8.20
C GLU A 104 6.77 19.04 -9.69
N HIS A 105 7.22 18.15 -10.59
CA HIS A 105 7.16 18.36 -12.04
C HIS A 105 6.00 17.62 -12.70
N ALA A 106 5.72 16.38 -12.28
CA ALA A 106 4.64 15.57 -12.84
C ALA A 106 3.36 15.63 -11.98
N GLY A 107 3.43 16.17 -10.76
CA GLY A 107 2.28 16.23 -9.85
C GLY A 107 1.83 14.85 -9.38
N VAL A 108 2.73 13.86 -9.33
CA VAL A 108 2.43 12.50 -8.84
C VAL A 108 3.38 12.15 -7.71
N ALA A 109 2.82 11.90 -6.52
CA ALA A 109 3.61 11.49 -5.37
C ALA A 109 3.80 9.98 -5.36
N ALA A 110 5.07 9.56 -5.26
CA ALA A 110 5.49 8.19 -5.02
C ALA A 110 6.35 8.12 -3.75
N ILE A 111 6.62 6.91 -3.28
CA ILE A 111 7.54 6.69 -2.15
C ILE A 111 8.80 6.00 -2.66
N PRO A 112 10.01 6.51 -2.37
CA PRO A 112 11.26 5.82 -2.70
C PRO A 112 11.30 4.46 -2.03
N LEU A 113 11.86 3.44 -2.68
CA LEU A 113 11.94 2.10 -2.07
C LEU A 113 13.10 2.02 -1.07
N SER A 114 14.14 2.84 -1.25
CA SER A 114 15.33 2.91 -0.39
C SER A 114 15.02 3.21 1.08
N VAL A 115 13.96 3.96 1.40
CA VAL A 115 13.59 4.27 2.79
C VAL A 115 13.06 3.05 3.57
N PHE A 116 12.80 1.94 2.88
CA PHE A 116 12.44 0.66 3.49
C PHE A 116 13.66 -0.26 3.69
N CYS A 117 14.85 0.14 3.26
CA CYS A 117 16.09 -0.61 3.35
C CYS A 117 17.04 0.02 4.38
N ALA A 118 17.65 -0.80 5.24
CA ALA A 118 18.65 -0.33 6.19
C ALA A 118 20.00 -0.07 5.51
N ASP A 119 20.36 -0.91 4.55
CA ASP A 119 21.58 -0.83 3.75
C ASP A 119 21.31 -0.13 2.41
N PRO A 120 22.37 0.33 1.70
CA PRO A 120 22.22 0.93 0.38
C PRO A 120 21.40 0.06 -0.58
N PHE A 121 20.47 0.71 -1.28
CA PHE A 121 19.57 0.05 -2.23
C PHE A 121 19.86 0.55 -3.65
N PRO A 122 20.76 -0.12 -4.40
CA PRO A 122 21.25 0.36 -5.70
C PRO A 122 20.27 0.06 -6.84
N HIS A 123 19.00 0.42 -6.67
CA HIS A 123 17.94 0.24 -7.67
C HIS A 123 17.12 1.52 -7.83
N LYS A 124 16.60 1.74 -9.03
CA LYS A 124 15.75 2.89 -9.38
C LYS A 124 14.27 2.49 -9.28
N LEU A 125 13.84 2.14 -8.07
CA LEU A 125 12.47 1.67 -7.80
C LEU A 125 11.69 2.64 -6.92
N ILE A 126 10.45 2.88 -7.30
CA ILE A 126 9.48 3.64 -6.51
C ILE A 126 8.23 2.81 -6.22
N ARG A 127 7.59 3.08 -5.09
CA ARG A 127 6.35 2.43 -4.65
C ARG A 127 5.16 3.36 -4.84
N LEU A 128 4.20 2.91 -5.66
CA LEU A 128 2.90 3.55 -5.88
C LEU A 128 1.80 2.81 -5.10
N CYS A 129 0.76 3.53 -4.67
CA CYS A 129 -0.39 2.95 -3.95
C CYS A 129 -1.66 3.10 -4.79
N PHE A 130 -2.25 1.98 -5.20
CA PHE A 130 -3.46 1.98 -6.04
C PHE A 130 -4.77 1.80 -5.26
N ALA A 131 -4.73 1.85 -3.92
CA ALA A 131 -5.93 1.95 -3.08
C ALA A 131 -6.55 3.36 -3.15
N LYS A 132 -7.01 3.74 -4.34
CA LYS A 132 -7.57 5.05 -4.69
C LYS A 132 -8.85 4.90 -5.50
N GLN A 133 -9.54 6.01 -5.73
CA GLN A 133 -10.66 6.05 -6.67
C GLN A 133 -10.13 5.87 -8.09
N ASP A 134 -10.94 5.31 -8.99
CA ASP A 134 -10.53 5.01 -10.36
C ASP A 134 -10.09 6.28 -11.10
N ALA A 135 -10.84 7.38 -10.95
CA ALA A 135 -10.48 8.69 -11.50
C ALA A 135 -9.12 9.20 -11.01
N THR A 136 -8.71 8.88 -9.77
CA THR A 136 -7.38 9.22 -9.26
C THR A 136 -6.29 8.40 -9.93
N LEU A 137 -6.55 7.11 -10.20
CA LEU A 137 -5.61 6.24 -10.89
C LEU A 137 -5.42 6.69 -12.35
N ASP A 138 -6.51 7.04 -13.03
CA ASP A 138 -6.46 7.51 -14.42
C ASP A 138 -5.71 8.85 -14.54
N ALA A 139 -6.02 9.81 -13.67
CA ALA A 139 -5.34 11.11 -13.66
C ALA A 139 -3.83 10.97 -13.33
N ALA A 140 -3.46 10.03 -12.46
CA ALA A 140 -2.07 9.74 -12.18
C ALA A 140 -1.38 9.09 -13.39
N ALA A 141 -2.01 8.10 -14.03
CA ALA A 141 -1.47 7.42 -15.20
C ALA A 141 -1.28 8.39 -16.38
N GLU A 142 -2.22 9.30 -16.61
CA GLU A 142 -2.12 10.33 -17.64
C GLU A 142 -0.86 11.20 -17.46
N ARG A 143 -0.57 11.59 -16.21
CA ARG A 143 0.64 12.37 -15.87
C ARG A 143 1.91 11.54 -16.04
N LEU A 144 1.89 10.29 -15.60
CA LEU A 144 3.04 9.37 -15.67
C LEU A 144 3.37 8.92 -17.10
N CYS A 145 2.40 8.92 -18.02
CA CYS A 145 2.64 8.62 -19.44
C CYS A 145 3.28 9.78 -20.22
N ARG A 146 3.35 10.98 -19.63
CA ARG A 146 4.04 12.14 -20.22
C ARG A 146 5.52 12.20 -19.87
N LEU A 147 6.00 11.28 -19.02
CA LEU A 147 7.37 11.26 -18.52
C LEU A 147 8.38 10.85 -19.56
#